data_AF-A0A820GFI4-F1
#
_entry.id   AF-A0A820GFI4-F1
#
_cell.length_a   1.000
_cell.length_b   1.000
_cell.length_c   1.000
_cell.angle_alpha   90.00
_cell.angle_beta   90.00
_cell.angle_gamma   90.00
#
_symmetry.space_group_name_H-M   'P 1'
#
loop_
_entity.id
_entity.type
_entity.pdbx_description
1 polymer ?
#
loop_
_entity_poly.entity_id
_entity_poly.type
_entity_poly.pdbx_seq_one_letter_code
_entity_poly.pdbx_strand_id
1 'polypeptide(L)'
;SVLLWEFDDHLIVISAQDGNELSQLTIRDFSITSSVVLKSLDKFAIYAEDLVESQIEHLIINSNDSKSFPVPSGIGMIGVADTNTIRDVVMWEIKGTGIQIGYGSEIRISGGRIIGAGIRFDASIGIHCTGNNGGVHIENTDIIALGTGILIANSSGVGSNREIFISHATIDSNGRGLVIRDNSYVSIIGIWAASSTIDQVFIDENTTAVLSISGGTIFNGGVYECPKVSDWCNGLTVRSGKFILNGVEVRNNNGRGIWIPNKSVTQYHIIACRIFANGQGLNVTGSSFMITNNICNSNQLPNAISGTETSIVLNNLGC
;
A
#
# COMPACT_ATOMS: atom_id res chain seq x y z
N SER A 1 16.38 21.80 -13.08
CA SER A 1 17.34 21.17 -14.01
C SER A 1 16.82 19.79 -14.41
N VAL A 2 17.40 19.16 -15.44
CA VAL A 2 17.07 17.78 -15.84
C VAL A 2 18.35 16.93 -15.81
N LEU A 3 18.31 15.79 -15.12
CA LEU A 3 19.36 14.77 -15.16
C LEU A 3 18.91 13.64 -16.09
N LEU A 4 19.76 13.28 -17.05
CA LEU A 4 19.50 12.15 -17.95
C LEU A 4 20.13 10.88 -17.37
N TRP A 5 19.34 9.82 -17.31
CA TRP A 5 19.76 8.52 -16.82
C TRP A 5 19.94 7.56 -18.00
N GLU A 6 21.17 7.51 -18.51
CA GLU A 6 21.51 6.87 -19.80
C GLU A 6 22.26 5.52 -19.68
N PHE A 7 22.40 5.00 -18.45
CA PHE A 7 23.16 3.78 -18.16
C PHE A 7 22.39 2.87 -17.20
N ASP A 8 22.74 1.59 -17.18
CA ASP A 8 22.13 0.57 -16.30
C ASP A 8 22.84 0.49 -14.93
N ASP A 9 22.70 1.56 -14.15
CA ASP A 9 23.11 1.58 -12.74
C ASP A 9 22.30 2.61 -11.96
N HIS A 10 22.46 2.72 -10.64
CA HIS A 10 21.86 3.82 -9.87
C HIS A 10 22.34 5.18 -10.40
N LEU A 11 21.43 6.16 -10.54
CA LEU A 11 21.82 7.47 -11.07
C LEU A 11 22.54 8.32 -10.02
N ILE A 12 21.93 8.48 -8.85
CA ILE A 12 22.51 9.18 -7.71
C ILE A 12 22.72 8.15 -6.61
N VAL A 13 23.97 7.98 -6.19
CA VAL A 13 24.34 7.12 -5.06
C VAL A 13 24.74 8.00 -3.89
N ILE A 14 24.08 7.78 -2.76
CA ILE A 14 24.30 8.47 -1.49
C ILE A 14 24.75 7.42 -0.49
N SER A 15 26.04 7.38 -0.25
CA SER A 15 26.65 6.52 0.76
C SER A 15 27.78 7.28 1.44
N ALA A 16 27.93 7.10 2.75
CA ALA A 16 29.11 7.58 3.43
C ALA A 16 30.29 6.66 3.13
N GLN A 17 31.49 7.23 3.12
CA GLN A 17 32.69 6.40 3.25
C GLN A 17 32.77 5.89 4.69
N ASP A 18 33.20 4.63 4.85
CA ASP A 18 33.46 3.97 6.13
C ASP A 18 32.23 3.52 6.96
N GLY A 19 31.05 3.37 6.36
CA GLY A 19 29.87 2.79 7.01
C GLY A 19 29.21 3.68 8.06
N ASN A 20 29.46 4.99 7.99
CA ASN A 20 28.76 5.97 8.81
C ASN A 20 27.41 6.35 8.19
N GLU A 21 26.50 6.87 8.99
CA GLU A 21 25.27 7.48 8.51
C GLU A 21 25.57 8.83 7.85
N LEU A 22 24.88 9.13 6.75
CA LEU A 22 24.90 10.44 6.11
C LEU A 22 23.66 11.23 6.53
N SER A 23 23.86 12.42 7.09
CA SER A 23 22.77 13.24 7.62
C SER A 23 22.68 14.63 6.99
N GLN A 24 21.53 15.28 7.18
CA GLN A 24 21.29 16.68 6.81
C GLN A 24 21.42 16.97 5.30
N LEU A 25 21.18 15.97 4.46
CA LEU A 25 21.17 16.13 3.01
C LEU A 25 19.81 16.67 2.56
N THR A 26 19.82 17.58 1.58
CA THR A 26 18.60 18.04 0.91
C THR A 26 18.75 17.91 -0.60
N ILE A 27 17.84 17.17 -1.22
CA ILE A 27 17.76 16.96 -2.67
C ILE A 27 16.43 17.53 -3.16
N ARG A 28 16.47 18.57 -4.00
CA ARG A 28 15.23 19.22 -4.44
C ARG A 28 15.30 19.96 -5.78
N ASP A 29 14.12 20.19 -6.36
CA ASP A 29 13.86 21.12 -7.47
C ASP A 29 14.53 20.74 -8.81
N PHE A 30 14.47 19.45 -9.19
CA PHE A 30 14.90 18.98 -10.51
C PHE A 30 14.12 17.75 -10.97
N SER A 31 14.32 17.39 -12.24
CA SER A 31 13.78 16.15 -12.79
C SER A 31 14.87 15.15 -13.17
N ILE A 32 14.54 13.87 -13.08
CA ILE A 32 15.34 12.74 -13.55
C ILE A 32 14.56 12.06 -14.68
N THR A 33 15.22 11.83 -15.81
CA THR A 33 14.59 11.20 -16.97
C THR A 33 15.35 9.95 -17.40
N SER A 34 14.69 8.80 -17.34
CA SER A 34 15.18 7.52 -17.88
C SER A 34 15.20 7.58 -19.41
N SER A 35 16.35 7.29 -20.00
CA SER A 35 16.54 7.31 -21.46
C SER A 35 17.59 6.31 -21.92
N VAL A 36 17.64 6.07 -23.25
CA VAL A 36 18.70 5.40 -24.03
C VAL A 36 18.91 3.90 -23.75
N VAL A 37 18.95 3.50 -22.49
CA VAL A 37 19.25 2.14 -22.04
C VAL A 37 18.11 1.63 -21.16
N LEU A 38 17.66 0.40 -21.45
CA LEU A 38 16.78 -0.34 -20.57
C LEU A 38 17.54 -0.72 -19.30
N LYS A 39 16.99 -0.35 -18.15
CA LYS A 39 17.61 -0.52 -16.85
C LYS A 39 17.03 -1.72 -16.12
N SER A 40 17.86 -2.35 -15.30
CA SER A 40 17.46 -3.39 -14.36
C SER A 40 16.50 -2.79 -13.32
N LEU A 41 15.45 -3.53 -12.94
CA LEU A 41 14.35 -3.00 -12.11
C LEU A 41 14.77 -2.65 -10.68
N ASP A 42 15.88 -3.20 -10.21
CA ASP A 42 16.52 -2.93 -8.92
C ASP A 42 17.42 -1.68 -8.93
N LYS A 43 17.56 -1.02 -10.07
CA LYS A 43 18.27 0.27 -10.15
C LYS A 43 17.35 1.42 -9.79
N PHE A 44 17.84 2.30 -8.93
CA PHE A 44 17.11 3.44 -8.38
C PHE A 44 17.63 4.76 -8.97
N ALA A 45 16.72 5.68 -9.23
CA ALA A 45 17.07 7.05 -9.59
C ALA A 45 17.85 7.74 -8.45
N ILE A 46 17.45 7.48 -7.20
CA ILE A 46 18.20 7.88 -6.00
C ILE A 46 18.35 6.64 -5.13
N TYR A 47 19.59 6.22 -4.91
CA TYR A 47 19.95 5.12 -4.04
C TYR A 47 20.70 5.67 -2.82
N ALA A 48 20.17 5.40 -1.64
CA ALA A 48 20.75 5.77 -0.36
C ALA A 48 20.93 4.52 0.50
N GLU A 49 22.14 4.31 1.01
CA GLU A 49 22.41 3.23 1.96
C GLU A 49 21.96 3.67 3.35
N ASP A 50 22.72 4.52 4.03
CA ASP A 50 22.38 4.99 5.38
C ASP A 50 22.18 6.51 5.37
N LEU A 51 20.97 6.93 4.99
CA LEU A 51 20.59 8.34 4.94
C LEU A 51 19.67 8.63 6.12
N VAL A 52 20.01 9.61 6.95
CA VAL A 52 19.21 9.99 8.13
C VAL A 52 18.97 11.49 8.16
N GLU A 53 17.94 11.96 8.87
CA GLU A 53 17.67 13.38 9.10
C GLU A 53 17.70 14.24 7.81
N SER A 54 17.18 13.71 6.70
CA SER A 54 17.36 14.30 5.37
C SER A 54 16.03 14.50 4.63
N GLN A 55 16.09 15.25 3.53
CA GLN A 55 14.91 15.68 2.78
C GLN A 55 15.10 15.45 1.26
N ILE A 56 14.08 14.86 0.63
CA ILE A 56 13.97 14.69 -0.83
C ILE A 56 12.66 15.29 -1.30
N GLU A 57 12.70 16.41 -2.03
CA GLU A 57 11.51 17.23 -2.26
C GLU A 57 11.35 17.74 -3.70
N HIS A 58 10.11 17.93 -4.16
CA HIS A 58 9.78 18.58 -5.44
C HIS A 58 10.53 17.99 -6.65
N LEU A 59 10.58 16.66 -6.73
CA LEU A 59 11.25 15.96 -7.83
C LEU A 59 10.23 15.42 -8.84
N ILE A 60 10.63 15.37 -10.11
CA ILE A 60 9.93 14.61 -11.15
C ILE A 60 10.84 13.50 -11.64
N ILE A 61 10.42 12.24 -11.52
CA ILE A 61 11.13 11.08 -12.06
C ILE A 61 10.27 10.50 -13.17
N ASN A 62 10.76 10.51 -14.41
CA ASN A 62 9.99 10.06 -15.57
C ASN A 62 10.85 9.34 -16.61
N SER A 63 10.24 8.95 -17.72
CA SER A 63 10.91 8.39 -18.89
C SER A 63 10.65 9.24 -20.13
N ASN A 64 11.63 9.30 -21.05
CA ASN A 64 11.43 9.89 -22.38
C ASN A 64 10.59 8.98 -23.31
N ASP A 65 10.64 7.67 -23.08
CA ASP A 65 9.85 6.67 -23.80
C ASP A 65 9.67 5.46 -22.88
N SER A 66 8.52 5.38 -22.23
CA SER A 66 8.24 4.33 -21.24
C SER A 66 8.08 2.93 -21.81
N LYS A 67 7.88 2.81 -23.13
CA LYS A 67 7.81 1.51 -23.79
C LYS A 67 9.21 0.92 -23.94
N SER A 68 10.19 1.75 -24.26
CA SER A 68 11.57 1.32 -24.50
C SER A 68 12.48 1.46 -23.28
N PHE A 69 12.28 2.50 -22.47
CA PHE A 69 13.16 2.89 -21.36
C PHE A 69 12.35 3.28 -20.11
N PRO A 70 11.50 2.39 -19.57
CA PRO A 70 10.71 2.71 -18.39
C PRO A 70 11.58 3.18 -17.22
N VAL A 71 10.95 3.83 -16.23
CA VAL A 71 11.63 4.10 -14.97
C VAL A 71 11.69 2.77 -14.20
N PRO A 72 12.90 2.24 -13.89
CA PRO A 72 13.04 1.02 -13.11
C PRO A 72 12.53 1.29 -11.68
N SER A 73 13.32 1.88 -10.79
CA SER A 73 12.89 2.30 -9.46
C SER A 73 13.14 3.78 -9.20
N GLY A 74 12.36 4.37 -8.30
CA GLY A 74 12.47 5.78 -7.91
C GLY A 74 13.53 6.00 -6.85
N ILE A 75 13.12 6.03 -5.58
CA ILE A 75 13.96 6.32 -4.41
C ILE A 75 14.10 5.04 -3.58
N GLY A 76 15.33 4.62 -3.33
CA GLY A 76 15.65 3.52 -2.42
C GLY A 76 16.46 4.03 -1.25
N MET A 77 15.92 3.96 -0.04
CA MET A 77 16.65 4.13 1.22
C MET A 77 16.80 2.74 1.81
N ILE A 78 17.92 2.05 1.55
CA ILE A 78 18.03 0.59 1.71
C ILE A 78 18.60 0.18 3.07
N GLY A 79 19.42 1.01 3.68
CA GLY A 79 19.94 0.88 5.04
C GLY A 79 19.09 1.64 6.06
N VAL A 80 19.75 2.25 7.05
CA VAL A 80 19.10 3.07 8.09
C VAL A 80 18.51 4.33 7.45
N ALA A 81 17.22 4.55 7.65
CA ALA A 81 16.46 5.65 7.06
C ALA A 81 15.80 6.57 8.10
N ASP A 82 16.38 6.72 9.30
CA ASP A 82 15.78 7.48 10.39
C ASP A 82 15.53 8.97 10.05
N THR A 83 14.34 9.47 10.39
CA THR A 83 13.96 10.89 10.35
C THR A 83 14.05 11.52 8.94
N ASN A 84 13.73 10.76 7.89
CA ASN A 84 13.72 11.29 6.52
C ASN A 84 12.34 11.79 6.08
N THR A 85 12.34 12.82 5.22
CA THR A 85 11.13 13.32 4.56
C THR A 85 11.26 13.24 3.05
N ILE A 86 10.26 12.64 2.41
CA ILE A 86 10.04 12.63 0.96
C ILE A 86 8.76 13.42 0.69
N ARG A 87 8.86 14.54 -0.02
CA ARG A 87 7.73 15.47 -0.18
C ARG A 87 7.50 15.91 -1.62
N ASP A 88 6.24 15.85 -2.07
CA ASP A 88 5.81 16.36 -3.37
C ASP A 88 6.64 15.80 -4.55
N VAL A 89 6.95 14.50 -4.50
CA VAL A 89 7.67 13.78 -5.56
C VAL A 89 6.68 13.14 -6.52
N VAL A 90 6.89 13.35 -7.82
CA VAL A 90 6.07 12.76 -8.88
C VAL A 90 6.91 11.75 -9.66
N MET A 91 6.45 10.50 -9.71
CA MET A 91 7.07 9.41 -10.43
C MET A 91 6.12 8.87 -11.48
N TRP A 92 6.56 8.83 -12.74
CA TRP A 92 5.78 8.32 -13.87
C TRP A 92 6.33 7.00 -14.38
N GLU A 93 5.42 6.07 -14.64
CA GLU A 93 5.66 4.81 -15.35
C GLU A 93 6.72 3.92 -14.66
N ILE A 94 6.63 3.85 -13.33
CA ILE A 94 7.44 2.95 -12.50
C ILE A 94 7.19 1.49 -12.89
N LYS A 95 8.28 0.71 -13.00
CA LYS A 95 8.28 -0.73 -13.27
C LYS A 95 8.86 -1.61 -12.15
N GLY A 96 9.71 -1.05 -11.32
CA GLY A 96 10.25 -1.61 -10.08
C GLY A 96 9.54 -0.97 -8.88
N THR A 97 10.31 -0.45 -7.92
CA THR A 97 9.76 0.17 -6.70
C THR A 97 9.82 1.69 -6.77
N GLY A 98 8.70 2.38 -6.52
CA GLY A 98 8.66 3.84 -6.45
C GLY A 98 9.48 4.36 -5.28
N ILE A 99 9.09 4.02 -4.05
CA ILE A 99 9.84 4.30 -2.83
C ILE A 99 10.08 3.00 -2.06
N GLN A 100 11.33 2.65 -1.81
CA GLN A 100 11.70 1.54 -0.96
C GLN A 100 12.35 2.03 0.33
N ILE A 101 11.85 1.53 1.46
CA ILE A 101 12.38 1.78 2.78
C ILE A 101 12.90 0.47 3.37
N GLY A 102 14.22 0.40 3.53
CA GLY A 102 14.97 -0.66 4.19
C GLY A 102 14.49 -0.83 5.62
N TYR A 103 15.04 -0.04 6.53
CA TYR A 103 14.67 0.01 7.93
C TYR A 103 14.93 1.40 8.51
N GLY A 104 14.23 1.77 9.57
CA GLY A 104 14.37 3.09 10.20
C GLY A 104 13.11 3.55 10.90
N SER A 105 13.05 4.82 11.23
CA SER A 105 11.96 5.38 12.00
C SER A 105 11.66 6.85 11.68
N GLU A 106 10.46 7.31 11.99
CA GLU A 106 10.04 8.71 11.76
C GLU A 106 10.19 9.17 10.30
N ILE A 107 9.78 8.31 9.36
CA ILE A 107 9.87 8.58 7.92
C ILE A 107 8.56 9.18 7.43
N ARG A 108 8.62 10.29 6.70
CA ARG A 108 7.44 10.97 6.14
C ARG A 108 7.47 10.92 4.62
N ILE A 109 6.42 10.39 4.01
CA ILE A 109 6.12 10.47 2.58
C ILE A 109 4.85 11.31 2.46
N SER A 110 4.96 12.51 1.91
CA SER A 110 3.85 13.47 1.90
C SER A 110 3.64 14.11 0.53
N GLY A 111 2.40 14.08 0.03
CA GLY A 111 2.06 14.62 -1.27
C GLY A 111 2.63 13.79 -2.43
N GLY A 112 2.60 14.37 -3.63
CA GLY A 112 3.17 13.75 -4.83
C GLY A 112 2.34 12.59 -5.39
N ARG A 113 2.92 11.90 -6.39
CA ARG A 113 2.27 10.79 -7.11
C ARG A 113 3.28 9.72 -7.48
N ILE A 114 2.93 8.46 -7.29
CA ILE A 114 3.71 7.30 -7.75
C ILE A 114 2.82 6.52 -8.70
N ILE A 115 3.15 6.59 -10.00
CA ILE A 115 2.31 6.06 -11.07
C ILE A 115 3.09 4.96 -11.78
N GLY A 116 2.55 3.75 -11.76
CA GLY A 116 3.07 2.62 -12.51
C GLY A 116 2.69 2.68 -13.98
N ALA A 117 3.25 1.77 -14.78
CA ALA A 117 2.99 1.70 -16.21
C ALA A 117 1.63 1.04 -16.58
N GLY A 118 0.74 0.80 -15.62
CA GLY A 118 -0.59 0.22 -15.87
C GLY A 118 -0.62 -1.29 -16.08
N ILE A 119 0.50 -1.99 -15.85
CA ILE A 119 0.55 -3.46 -15.93
C ILE A 119 0.33 -4.02 -14.53
N ARG A 120 -0.92 -4.35 -14.22
CA ARG A 120 -1.40 -4.68 -12.87
C ARG A 120 -0.92 -6.01 -12.28
N PHE A 121 -0.18 -6.80 -13.05
CA PHE A 121 0.36 -8.09 -12.61
C PHE A 121 1.87 -8.18 -12.78
N ASP A 122 2.55 -7.05 -13.02
CA ASP A 122 4.00 -7.02 -12.93
C ASP A 122 4.45 -6.91 -11.46
N ALA A 123 5.77 -6.88 -11.25
CA ALA A 123 6.37 -6.83 -9.94
C ALA A 123 6.50 -5.39 -9.38
N SER A 124 5.88 -4.39 -10.02
CA SER A 124 6.03 -2.99 -9.60
C SER A 124 5.35 -2.74 -8.26
N ILE A 125 6.00 -1.92 -7.42
CA ILE A 125 5.53 -1.54 -6.09
C ILE A 125 5.55 -0.02 -5.98
N GLY A 126 4.49 0.60 -5.47
CA GLY A 126 4.48 2.04 -5.21
C GLY A 126 5.37 2.40 -4.03
N ILE A 127 5.02 1.91 -2.85
CA ILE A 127 5.79 2.08 -1.61
C ILE A 127 6.04 0.72 -0.96
N HIS A 128 7.30 0.42 -0.60
CA HIS A 128 7.71 -0.83 0.02
C HIS A 128 8.40 -0.58 1.36
N CYS A 129 7.75 -0.96 2.47
CA CYS A 129 8.37 -1.00 3.80
C CYS A 129 8.89 -2.43 4.03
N THR A 130 10.22 -2.61 4.05
CA THR A 130 10.85 -3.94 3.94
C THR A 130 11.15 -4.64 5.27
N GLY A 131 11.13 -3.92 6.40
CA GLY A 131 11.32 -4.50 7.73
C GLY A 131 11.80 -3.47 8.76
N ASN A 132 11.53 -3.72 10.04
CA ASN A 132 11.95 -2.91 11.19
C ASN A 132 11.67 -1.39 11.10
N ASN A 133 10.74 -0.98 10.23
CA ASN A 133 10.33 0.42 10.12
C ASN A 133 9.38 0.79 11.26
N GLY A 134 9.56 1.93 11.92
CA GLY A 134 8.62 2.40 12.96
C GLY A 134 8.30 3.88 12.84
N GLY A 135 7.03 4.26 12.80
CA GLY A 135 6.65 5.65 12.55
C GLY A 135 6.85 6.04 11.08
N VAL A 136 6.42 5.21 10.14
CA VAL A 136 6.34 5.61 8.72
C VAL A 136 4.99 6.27 8.46
N HIS A 137 4.99 7.51 7.99
CA HIS A 137 3.81 8.29 7.65
C HIS A 137 3.68 8.44 6.14
N ILE A 138 2.54 8.04 5.58
CA ILE A 138 2.19 8.20 4.16
C ILE A 138 0.95 9.08 4.08
N GLU A 139 1.10 10.31 3.60
CA GLU A 139 0.10 11.37 3.75
C GLU A 139 -0.20 12.04 2.41
N ASN A 140 -1.47 12.10 1.99
CA ASN A 140 -1.89 12.82 0.78
C ASN A 140 -1.13 12.40 -0.52
N THR A 141 -0.62 11.17 -0.60
CA THR A 141 0.11 10.67 -1.77
C THR A 141 -0.81 9.83 -2.65
N ASP A 142 -0.73 10.06 -3.97
CA ASP A 142 -1.42 9.21 -4.96
C ASP A 142 -0.53 8.03 -5.38
N ILE A 143 -1.05 6.81 -5.33
CA ILE A 143 -0.33 5.56 -5.64
C ILE A 143 -1.17 4.75 -6.63
N ILE A 144 -0.76 4.76 -7.90
CA ILE A 144 -1.66 4.44 -9.01
C ILE A 144 -1.02 3.42 -9.98
N ALA A 145 -1.82 2.47 -10.47
CA ALA A 145 -1.50 1.68 -11.67
C ALA A 145 -0.22 0.82 -11.59
N LEU A 146 0.09 0.30 -10.40
CA LEU A 146 1.21 -0.60 -10.11
C LEU A 146 0.73 -2.06 -9.96
N GLY A 147 1.67 -3.01 -9.90
CA GLY A 147 1.37 -4.38 -9.48
C GLY A 147 0.85 -4.41 -8.04
N THR A 148 1.58 -3.75 -7.13
CA THR A 148 1.16 -3.51 -5.74
C THR A 148 1.27 -2.02 -5.40
N GLY A 149 0.22 -1.42 -4.85
CA GLY A 149 0.28 -0.01 -4.42
C GLY A 149 1.25 0.18 -3.25
N ILE A 150 0.90 -0.39 -2.09
CA ILE A 150 1.74 -0.36 -0.89
C ILE A 150 2.00 -1.80 -0.42
N LEU A 151 3.27 -2.13 -0.19
CA LEU A 151 3.69 -3.41 0.38
C LEU A 151 4.37 -3.19 1.74
N ILE A 152 3.81 -3.78 2.79
CA ILE A 152 4.41 -3.86 4.12
C ILE A 152 4.79 -5.31 4.36
N ALA A 153 6.09 -5.59 4.39
CA ALA A 153 6.63 -6.94 4.53
C ALA A 153 7.90 -6.92 5.39
N ASN A 154 8.27 -8.06 5.99
CA ASN A 154 9.60 -8.27 6.56
C ASN A 154 10.48 -9.00 5.52
N SER A 155 10.66 -8.37 4.37
CA SER A 155 11.42 -8.89 3.24
C SER A 155 12.94 -8.69 3.37
N SER A 156 13.39 -7.74 4.19
CA SER A 156 14.81 -7.52 4.48
C SER A 156 15.35 -8.44 5.60
N GLY A 157 14.48 -9.07 6.38
CA GLY A 157 14.86 -9.97 7.48
C GLY A 157 15.36 -9.26 8.74
N VAL A 158 15.34 -7.93 8.76
CA VAL A 158 15.85 -7.10 9.88
C VAL A 158 14.84 -6.95 11.03
N GLY A 159 13.65 -7.52 10.89
CA GLY A 159 12.60 -7.51 11.91
C GLY A 159 11.26 -7.01 11.38
N SER A 160 10.19 -7.17 12.16
CA SER A 160 8.87 -6.66 11.76
C SER A 160 8.83 -5.14 11.80
N ASN A 161 8.18 -4.55 10.80
CA ASN A 161 7.72 -3.17 10.85
C ASN A 161 6.81 -2.99 12.07
N ARG A 162 7.00 -1.90 12.80
CA ARG A 162 6.34 -1.61 14.07
C ARG A 162 5.05 -0.82 13.83
N GLU A 163 5.16 0.44 13.38
CA GLU A 163 4.01 1.33 13.15
C GLU A 163 4.06 2.00 11.78
N ILE A 164 2.98 1.87 11.01
CA ILE A 164 2.76 2.54 9.72
C ILE A 164 1.45 3.33 9.79
N PHE A 165 1.50 4.60 9.38
CA PHE A 165 0.38 5.53 9.41
C PHE A 165 0.08 6.01 7.99
N ILE A 166 -1.18 5.87 7.55
CA ILE A 166 -1.63 6.27 6.22
C ILE A 166 -2.78 7.26 6.39
N SER A 167 -2.69 8.45 5.81
CA SER A 167 -3.79 9.42 5.90
C SER A 167 -4.07 10.09 4.56
N HIS A 168 -5.35 10.09 4.17
CA HIS A 168 -5.85 10.74 2.95
C HIS A 168 -5.08 10.37 1.67
N ALA A 169 -4.52 9.16 1.61
CA ALA A 169 -3.83 8.64 0.45
C ALA A 169 -4.81 8.02 -0.56
N THR A 170 -4.50 8.17 -1.84
CA THR A 170 -5.22 7.52 -2.95
C THR A 170 -4.44 6.29 -3.36
N ILE A 171 -5.05 5.11 -3.27
CA ILE A 171 -4.49 3.84 -3.73
C ILE A 171 -5.40 3.29 -4.83
N ASP A 172 -5.06 3.52 -6.10
CA ASP A 172 -5.97 3.32 -7.23
C ASP A 172 -5.39 2.40 -8.31
N SER A 173 -6.23 1.55 -8.90
CA SER A 173 -5.96 0.90 -10.18
C SER A 173 -4.76 -0.05 -10.18
N ASN A 174 -4.40 -0.58 -9.02
CA ASN A 174 -3.28 -1.50 -8.85
C ASN A 174 -3.68 -2.97 -9.12
N GLY A 175 -2.74 -3.90 -9.14
CA GLY A 175 -3.05 -5.33 -9.00
C GLY A 175 -3.67 -5.61 -7.64
N ARG A 176 -2.95 -5.22 -6.59
CA ARG A 176 -3.43 -5.10 -5.21
C ARG A 176 -3.14 -3.70 -4.69
N GLY A 177 -4.07 -3.13 -3.93
CA GLY A 177 -3.89 -1.80 -3.36
C GLY A 177 -2.86 -1.80 -2.22
N LEU A 178 -3.32 -2.08 -1.00
CA LEU A 178 -2.48 -2.26 0.19
C LEU A 178 -2.30 -3.75 0.50
N VAL A 179 -1.06 -4.18 0.70
CA VAL A 179 -0.69 -5.55 1.06
C VAL A 179 0.13 -5.56 2.35
N ILE A 180 -0.33 -6.33 3.34
CA ILE A 180 0.33 -6.51 4.64
C ILE A 180 0.74 -7.98 4.79
N ARG A 181 2.04 -8.23 4.85
CA ARG A 181 2.71 -9.54 4.99
C ARG A 181 3.63 -9.59 6.21
N ASP A 182 3.31 -8.80 7.22
CA ASP A 182 4.15 -8.60 8.40
C ASP A 182 3.31 -8.33 9.65
N ASN A 183 3.92 -8.44 10.83
CA ASN A 183 3.29 -8.30 12.14
C ASN A 183 3.16 -6.82 12.57
N SER A 184 2.84 -5.95 11.63
CA SER A 184 2.85 -4.50 11.81
C SER A 184 1.54 -3.96 12.38
N TYR A 185 1.63 -2.84 13.11
CA TYR A 185 0.49 -1.98 13.36
C TYR A 185 0.33 -1.00 12.20
N VAL A 186 -0.84 -1.02 11.54
CA VAL A 186 -1.16 -0.15 10.42
C VAL A 186 -2.42 0.64 10.76
N SER A 187 -2.30 1.97 10.81
CA SER A 187 -3.42 2.88 11.09
C SER A 187 -3.71 3.75 9.87
N ILE A 188 -4.98 3.81 9.48
CA ILE A 188 -5.44 4.45 8.27
C ILE A 188 -6.59 5.40 8.57
N ILE A 189 -6.49 6.64 8.12
CA ILE A 189 -7.55 7.65 8.26
C ILE A 189 -7.92 8.20 6.88
N GLY A 190 -9.20 8.09 6.50
CA GLY A 190 -9.72 8.72 5.29
C GLY A 190 -9.14 8.18 3.98
N ILE A 191 -8.99 6.85 3.86
CA ILE A 191 -8.41 6.23 2.66
C ILE A 191 -9.31 6.30 1.44
N TRP A 192 -8.72 6.42 0.25
CA TRP A 192 -9.37 6.11 -1.02
C TRP A 192 -8.70 4.90 -1.67
N ALA A 193 -9.23 3.70 -1.44
CA ALA A 193 -8.72 2.45 -2.01
C ALA A 193 -9.64 1.95 -3.13
N ALA A 194 -9.18 2.01 -4.37
CA ALA A 194 -10.02 1.99 -5.55
C ALA A 194 -9.51 1.07 -6.66
N SER A 195 -10.43 0.39 -7.34
CA SER A 195 -10.20 -0.16 -8.68
C SER A 195 -9.00 -1.08 -8.87
N SER A 196 -8.45 -1.61 -7.79
CA SER A 196 -7.45 -2.67 -7.82
C SER A 196 -8.09 -3.95 -8.33
N THR A 197 -7.32 -4.78 -9.04
CA THR A 197 -7.85 -5.99 -9.69
C THR A 197 -8.18 -7.11 -8.70
N ILE A 198 -7.31 -7.40 -7.75
CA ILE A 198 -7.43 -8.55 -6.84
C ILE A 198 -8.07 -8.13 -5.51
N ASP A 199 -7.42 -7.26 -4.75
CA ASP A 199 -7.91 -6.76 -3.46
C ASP A 199 -7.54 -5.28 -3.32
N GLN A 200 -8.43 -4.45 -2.76
CA GLN A 200 -8.05 -3.06 -2.43
C GLN A 200 -7.17 -3.02 -1.19
N VAL A 201 -7.51 -3.84 -0.19
CA VAL A 201 -6.73 -4.03 1.03
C VAL A 201 -6.64 -5.53 1.32
N PHE A 202 -5.43 -6.02 1.55
CA PHE A 202 -5.15 -7.43 1.78
C PHE A 202 -4.19 -7.62 2.95
N ILE A 203 -4.60 -8.44 3.91
CA ILE A 203 -3.74 -8.97 4.96
C ILE A 203 -3.52 -10.45 4.68
N ASP A 204 -2.26 -10.84 4.54
CA ASP A 204 -1.85 -12.18 4.18
C ASP A 204 -2.08 -13.19 5.30
N GLU A 205 -1.86 -14.46 5.00
CA GLU A 205 -1.76 -15.52 6.01
C GLU A 205 -0.46 -15.41 6.82
N ASN A 206 -0.44 -16.04 8.00
CA ASN A 206 0.75 -16.12 8.87
C ASN A 206 1.28 -14.77 9.39
N THR A 207 0.39 -13.78 9.57
CA THR A 207 0.72 -12.51 10.23
C THR A 207 -0.08 -12.34 11.53
N THR A 208 0.44 -11.53 12.44
CA THR A 208 -0.30 -11.00 13.60
C THR A 208 -0.59 -9.50 13.45
N ALA A 209 -0.68 -9.03 12.20
CA ALA A 209 -0.93 -7.63 11.87
C ALA A 209 -2.14 -7.06 12.61
N VAL A 210 -2.06 -5.78 12.96
CA VAL A 210 -3.17 -5.02 13.54
C VAL A 210 -3.49 -3.88 12.60
N LEU A 211 -4.64 -3.93 11.94
CA LEU A 211 -5.10 -2.91 11.01
C LEU A 211 -6.22 -2.07 11.63
N SER A 212 -6.11 -0.75 11.60
CA SER A 212 -7.20 0.16 11.96
C SER A 212 -7.50 1.07 10.78
N ILE A 213 -8.74 1.07 10.29
CA ILE A 213 -9.19 1.98 9.24
C ILE A 213 -10.39 2.76 9.76
N SER A 214 -10.27 4.09 9.75
CA SER A 214 -11.31 5.03 10.16
C SER A 214 -11.68 5.98 9.03
N GLY A 215 -12.93 5.92 8.57
CA GLY A 215 -13.42 6.72 7.45
C GLY A 215 -12.82 6.36 6.09
N GLY A 216 -13.29 7.06 5.05
CA GLY A 216 -12.84 6.85 3.67
C GLY A 216 -13.71 5.86 2.90
N THR A 217 -13.15 5.33 1.80
CA THR A 217 -13.86 4.49 0.83
C THR A 217 -12.96 3.38 0.29
N ILE A 218 -13.51 2.17 0.27
CA ILE A 218 -12.95 0.98 -0.39
C ILE A 218 -13.92 0.58 -1.50
N PHE A 219 -13.56 0.75 -2.77
CA PHE A 219 -14.56 0.62 -3.83
C PHE A 219 -14.06 0.14 -5.20
N ASN A 220 -15.03 -0.31 -5.99
CA ASN A 220 -14.88 -0.55 -7.43
C ASN A 220 -13.82 -1.61 -7.77
N GLY A 221 -13.57 -2.56 -6.88
CA GLY A 221 -12.61 -3.63 -7.09
C GLY A 221 -12.96 -4.51 -8.29
N GLY A 222 -11.95 -4.81 -9.10
CA GLY A 222 -12.08 -5.61 -10.31
C GLY A 222 -12.80 -4.92 -11.48
N VAL A 223 -12.95 -3.58 -11.48
CA VAL A 223 -13.68 -2.87 -12.56
C VAL A 223 -13.04 -3.02 -13.94
N TYR A 224 -11.72 -3.09 -14.01
CA TYR A 224 -11.00 -3.23 -15.28
C TYR A 224 -10.84 -4.69 -15.68
N GLU A 225 -10.61 -5.54 -14.68
CA GLU A 225 -10.46 -6.96 -14.86
C GLU A 225 -10.89 -7.64 -13.57
N CYS A 226 -11.83 -8.57 -13.70
CA CYS A 226 -12.20 -9.46 -12.61
C CYS A 226 -12.32 -10.87 -13.20
N PRO A 227 -11.28 -11.70 -13.09
CA PRO A 227 -11.39 -13.09 -13.46
C PRO A 227 -12.57 -13.70 -12.71
N LYS A 228 -13.30 -14.63 -13.33
CA LYS A 228 -14.37 -15.39 -12.66
C LYS A 228 -13.83 -16.39 -11.62
N VAL A 229 -12.73 -16.03 -10.95
CA VAL A 229 -12.14 -16.74 -9.84
C VAL A 229 -12.82 -16.22 -8.59
N SER A 230 -13.33 -17.12 -7.76
CA SER A 230 -14.21 -16.77 -6.63
C SER A 230 -13.56 -15.87 -5.58
N ASP A 231 -12.25 -15.70 -5.59
CA ASP A 231 -11.46 -15.16 -4.48
C ASP A 231 -10.81 -13.81 -4.82
N TRP A 232 -11.23 -13.18 -5.92
CA TRP A 232 -10.67 -11.94 -6.43
C TRP A 232 -11.68 -10.79 -6.36
N CYS A 233 -11.21 -9.58 -6.67
CA CYS A 233 -11.98 -8.36 -6.81
C CYS A 233 -12.64 -7.92 -5.49
N ASN A 234 -12.02 -8.23 -4.36
CA ASN A 234 -12.57 -7.90 -3.05
C ASN A 234 -12.21 -6.47 -2.65
N GLY A 235 -13.03 -5.89 -1.78
CA GLY A 235 -12.70 -4.65 -1.09
C GLY A 235 -11.56 -4.90 -0.08
N LEU A 236 -11.91 -5.53 1.03
CA LEU A 236 -10.99 -5.90 2.10
C LEU A 236 -10.95 -7.43 2.26
N THR A 237 -9.74 -8.01 2.19
CA THR A 237 -9.50 -9.43 2.49
C THR A 237 -8.55 -9.56 3.67
N VAL A 238 -8.96 -10.30 4.71
CA VAL A 238 -8.15 -10.52 5.91
C VAL A 238 -8.00 -12.01 6.18
N ARG A 239 -6.78 -12.53 6.09
CA ARG A 239 -6.48 -13.96 6.32
C ARG A 239 -5.83 -14.25 7.67
N SER A 240 -5.36 -13.24 8.39
CA SER A 240 -4.79 -13.38 9.73
C SER A 240 -4.80 -12.04 10.48
N GLY A 241 -4.39 -12.04 11.76
CA GLY A 241 -4.29 -10.83 12.56
C GLY A 241 -5.63 -10.33 13.14
N LYS A 242 -5.68 -9.01 13.35
CA LYS A 242 -6.79 -8.28 13.98
C LYS A 242 -7.06 -7.02 13.17
N PHE A 243 -8.31 -6.56 13.16
CA PHE A 243 -8.59 -5.28 12.54
C PHE A 243 -9.80 -4.53 13.10
N ILE A 244 -9.82 -3.22 12.90
CA ILE A 244 -10.99 -2.37 13.16
C ILE A 244 -11.30 -1.61 11.88
N LEU A 245 -12.54 -1.72 11.42
CA LEU A 245 -13.10 -0.93 10.34
C LEU A 245 -14.22 -0.06 10.90
N ASN A 246 -14.05 1.26 10.87
CA ASN A 246 -14.99 2.21 11.48
C ASN A 246 -15.40 3.30 10.48
N GLY A 247 -16.70 3.45 10.21
CA GLY A 247 -17.20 4.55 9.40
C GLY A 247 -16.76 4.51 7.92
N VAL A 248 -16.43 3.33 7.40
CA VAL A 248 -15.91 3.18 6.03
C VAL A 248 -17.03 2.84 5.05
N GLU A 249 -16.98 3.42 3.86
CA GLU A 249 -17.83 2.99 2.74
C GLU A 249 -17.14 1.86 1.95
N VAL A 250 -17.76 0.69 1.91
CA VAL A 250 -17.27 -0.48 1.15
C VAL A 250 -18.27 -0.80 0.04
N ARG A 251 -17.95 -0.43 -1.21
CA ARG A 251 -18.98 -0.43 -2.26
C ARG A 251 -18.52 -0.81 -3.66
N ASN A 252 -19.45 -1.32 -4.46
CA ASN A 252 -19.22 -1.60 -5.90
C ASN A 252 -18.04 -2.54 -6.18
N ASN A 253 -17.60 -3.37 -5.23
CA ASN A 253 -16.57 -4.37 -5.51
C ASN A 253 -17.22 -5.56 -6.24
N ASN A 254 -16.65 -5.96 -7.38
CA ASN A 254 -17.20 -7.08 -8.16
C ASN A 254 -17.19 -8.40 -7.36
N GLY A 255 -16.23 -8.57 -6.46
CA GLY A 255 -16.14 -9.66 -5.50
C GLY A 255 -16.87 -9.35 -4.19
N ARG A 256 -16.24 -9.67 -3.05
CA ARG A 256 -16.79 -9.36 -1.72
C ARG A 256 -16.43 -7.94 -1.30
N GLY A 257 -17.31 -7.29 -0.55
CA GLY A 257 -16.96 -6.05 0.16
C GLY A 257 -15.90 -6.34 1.22
N ILE A 258 -16.22 -7.23 2.16
CA ILE A 258 -15.30 -7.68 3.21
C ILE A 258 -15.27 -9.21 3.24
N TRP A 259 -14.08 -9.78 3.14
CA TRP A 259 -13.84 -11.21 3.12
C TRP A 259 -12.84 -11.67 4.18
N ILE A 260 -13.28 -12.61 5.01
CA ILE A 260 -12.44 -13.28 6.00
C ILE A 260 -12.60 -14.79 5.76
N PRO A 261 -11.72 -15.41 4.97
CA PRO A 261 -11.90 -16.80 4.53
C PRO A 261 -11.60 -17.86 5.58
N ASN A 262 -10.88 -17.52 6.65
CA ASN A 262 -10.35 -18.50 7.60
C ASN A 262 -10.52 -18.05 9.06
N LYS A 263 -10.47 -19.02 9.98
CA LYS A 263 -10.77 -18.81 11.41
C LYS A 263 -9.60 -18.19 12.20
N SER A 264 -8.46 -17.94 11.56
CA SER A 264 -7.25 -17.37 12.18
C SER A 264 -7.40 -15.88 12.50
N VAL A 265 -8.38 -15.19 11.93
CA VAL A 265 -8.67 -13.79 12.24
C VAL A 265 -9.46 -13.70 13.55
N THR A 266 -8.99 -12.87 14.47
CA THR A 266 -9.58 -12.72 15.81
C THR A 266 -9.70 -11.26 16.20
N GLN A 267 -10.55 -10.95 17.19
CA GLN A 267 -10.59 -9.62 17.82
C GLN A 267 -10.78 -8.48 16.81
N TYR A 268 -11.72 -8.65 15.87
CA TYR A 268 -11.97 -7.65 14.84
C TYR A 268 -13.32 -6.96 14.98
N HIS A 269 -13.38 -5.70 14.56
CA HIS A 269 -14.59 -4.89 14.64
C HIS A 269 -14.96 -4.29 13.27
N ILE A 270 -16.24 -4.38 12.89
CA ILE A 270 -16.83 -3.71 11.73
C ILE A 270 -17.97 -2.83 12.24
N ILE A 271 -17.74 -1.52 12.28
CA ILE A 271 -18.59 -0.57 13.00
C ILE A 271 -18.99 0.58 12.08
N ALA A 272 -20.27 0.95 12.09
CA ALA A 272 -20.77 2.16 11.42
C ALA A 272 -20.43 2.25 9.91
N CYS A 273 -20.23 1.11 9.24
CA CYS A 273 -19.85 1.05 7.84
C CYS A 273 -21.08 1.04 6.92
N ARG A 274 -20.91 1.54 5.70
CA ARG A 274 -21.89 1.41 4.60
C ARG A 274 -21.35 0.40 3.59
N ILE A 275 -21.98 -0.77 3.48
CA ILE A 275 -21.47 -1.91 2.72
C ILE A 275 -22.47 -2.31 1.63
N PHE A 276 -22.24 -1.85 0.40
CA PHE A 276 -23.30 -1.93 -0.61
C PHE A 276 -22.88 -2.13 -2.05
N ALA A 277 -23.78 -2.68 -2.85
CA ALA A 277 -23.56 -2.92 -4.28
C ALA A 277 -22.29 -3.75 -4.59
N ASN A 278 -21.84 -4.57 -3.65
CA ASN A 278 -20.77 -5.54 -3.87
C ASN A 278 -21.35 -6.86 -4.42
N GLY A 279 -20.52 -7.70 -5.03
CA GLY A 279 -20.89 -9.09 -5.36
C GLY A 279 -21.41 -9.84 -4.13
N GLN A 280 -20.78 -9.65 -2.97
CA GLN A 280 -21.32 -10.03 -1.65
C GLN A 280 -20.88 -8.99 -0.63
N GLY A 281 -21.74 -8.55 0.29
CA GLY A 281 -21.37 -7.52 1.27
C GLY A 281 -20.33 -8.02 2.26
N LEU A 282 -20.74 -8.95 3.10
CA LEU A 282 -19.93 -9.59 4.13
C LEU A 282 -19.83 -11.09 3.88
N ASN A 283 -18.61 -11.62 3.91
CA ASN A 283 -18.35 -13.05 4.01
C ASN A 283 -17.25 -13.25 5.05
N VAL A 284 -17.66 -13.43 6.30
CA VAL A 284 -16.79 -13.29 7.46
C VAL A 284 -16.85 -14.51 8.36
N THR A 285 -15.68 -14.92 8.84
CA THR A 285 -15.49 -15.96 9.85
C THR A 285 -14.51 -15.49 10.94
N GLY A 286 -14.06 -16.37 11.82
CA GLY A 286 -13.14 -16.05 12.91
C GLY A 286 -13.78 -16.11 14.30
N SER A 287 -13.18 -15.39 15.26
CA SER A 287 -13.66 -15.39 16.66
C SER A 287 -13.48 -14.05 17.36
N SER A 288 -14.27 -13.84 18.43
CA SER A 288 -14.20 -12.65 19.29
C SER A 288 -14.36 -11.34 18.51
N PHE A 289 -15.36 -11.27 17.63
CA PHE A 289 -15.59 -10.10 16.78
C PHE A 289 -16.87 -9.34 17.11
N MET A 290 -16.94 -8.09 16.65
CA MET A 290 -18.12 -7.24 16.74
C MET A 290 -18.50 -6.68 15.37
N ILE A 291 -19.74 -6.88 14.94
CA ILE A 291 -20.31 -6.27 13.74
C ILE A 291 -21.55 -5.48 14.19
N THR A 292 -21.47 -4.15 14.18
CA THR A 292 -22.56 -3.32 14.69
C THR A 292 -22.74 -1.98 13.99
N ASN A 293 -23.99 -1.49 13.96
CA ASN A 293 -24.37 -0.20 13.39
C ASN A 293 -24.04 -0.07 11.89
N ASN A 294 -23.95 -1.18 11.16
CA ASN A 294 -23.65 -1.17 9.73
C ASN A 294 -24.93 -1.12 8.89
N ILE A 295 -24.82 -0.57 7.68
CA ILE A 295 -25.84 -0.63 6.64
C ILE A 295 -25.32 -1.53 5.53
N CYS A 296 -25.96 -2.69 5.32
CA CYS A 296 -25.70 -3.56 4.18
C CYS A 296 -26.90 -3.55 3.23
N ASN A 297 -26.74 -3.04 2.01
CA ASN A 297 -27.83 -3.04 1.03
C ASN A 297 -27.34 -3.27 -0.40
N SER A 298 -28.25 -3.70 -1.27
CA SER A 298 -27.99 -3.86 -2.71
C SER A 298 -26.81 -4.76 -3.09
N ASN A 299 -26.30 -5.60 -2.19
CA ASN A 299 -25.28 -6.60 -2.52
C ASN A 299 -25.92 -7.75 -3.30
N GLN A 300 -25.19 -8.32 -4.27
CA GLN A 300 -25.76 -9.31 -5.20
C GLN A 300 -26.05 -10.65 -4.51
N LEU A 301 -25.20 -11.04 -3.55
CA LEU A 301 -25.36 -12.23 -2.72
C LEU A 301 -25.66 -11.87 -1.26
N PRO A 302 -26.41 -12.72 -0.53
CA PRO A 302 -26.62 -12.58 0.90
C PRO A 302 -25.29 -12.58 1.68
N ASN A 303 -25.28 -11.92 2.84
CA ASN A 303 -24.13 -11.98 3.74
C ASN A 303 -23.95 -13.38 4.32
N ALA A 304 -22.69 -13.77 4.54
CA ALA A 304 -22.33 -15.01 5.22
C ALA A 304 -21.50 -14.66 6.45
N ILE A 305 -22.13 -14.66 7.63
CA ILE A 305 -21.47 -14.34 8.91
C ILE A 305 -21.44 -15.62 9.73
N SER A 306 -20.23 -16.10 10.04
CA SER A 306 -20.02 -17.27 10.87
C SER A 306 -19.12 -16.90 12.06
N GLY A 307 -19.45 -17.37 13.26
CA GLY A 307 -18.71 -17.02 14.46
C GLY A 307 -18.80 -18.10 15.54
N THR A 308 -17.99 -17.91 16.56
CA THR A 308 -18.03 -18.70 17.81
C THR A 308 -18.82 -17.93 18.87
N GLU A 309 -19.10 -18.57 20.02
CA GLU A 309 -19.95 -18.04 21.11
C GLU A 309 -19.54 -16.65 21.65
N THR A 310 -18.34 -16.16 21.34
CA THR A 310 -17.81 -14.85 21.79
C THR A 310 -18.03 -13.70 20.79
N SER A 311 -18.91 -13.87 19.81
CA SER A 311 -19.10 -12.90 18.71
C SER A 311 -20.40 -12.12 18.84
N ILE A 312 -20.37 -10.83 18.52
CA ILE A 312 -21.52 -9.91 18.62
C ILE A 312 -21.91 -9.42 17.22
N VAL A 313 -23.17 -9.64 16.85
CA VAL A 313 -23.79 -9.10 15.62
C VAL A 313 -25.10 -8.43 16.02
N LEU A 314 -25.12 -7.09 16.10
CA LEU A 314 -26.30 -6.36 16.57
C LEU A 314 -26.44 -4.99 15.91
N ASN A 315 -27.68 -4.50 15.82
CA ASN A 315 -28.03 -3.18 15.27
C ASN A 315 -27.52 -2.94 13.84
N ASN A 316 -27.56 -3.96 12.98
CA ASN A 316 -27.22 -3.81 11.58
C ASN A 316 -28.49 -3.75 10.72
N LEU A 317 -28.51 -2.89 9.70
CA LEU A 317 -29.62 -2.79 8.75
C LEU A 317 -29.27 -3.52 7.46
N GLY A 318 -29.98 -4.60 7.15
CA GLY A 318 -29.78 -5.40 5.94
C GLY A 318 -28.49 -6.24 5.94
N CYS A 319 -27.78 -6.26 7.06
CA CYS A 319 -26.79 -7.28 7.38
C CYS A 319 -27.46 -8.42 8.15
#